data_AF-A0A537JBI5-F1
#
_entry.id   AF-A0A537JBI5-F1
#
_cell.length_a   1.000
_cell.length_b   1.000
_cell.length_c   1.000
_cell.angle_alpha   90.00
_cell.angle_beta   90.00
_cell.angle_gamma   90.00
#
_symmetry.space_group_name_H-M   'P 1'
#
loop_
_entity.id
_entity.type
_entity.pdbx_description
1 polymer ?
#
loop_
_entity_poly.entity_id
_entity_poly.type
_entity_poly.pdbx_seq_one_letter_code
_entity_poly.pdbx_strand_id
1 'polypeptide(L)'
;MGPAPQHAFGGIPQIIETLQRQGYIADRDVAMSIYLSVVLRKPLLIEGAAGVGKTEVAKVMASALDTDLIRLQCYEGLDVHTALYEWNYQRQMLRIKLEETSGRPAEEKEHLIFSEPFMLKRPLLQAITAERASVLLIDEVDRADEEFEAFLLEVLSDFQVSIPELGTIRARHIPYVVLTSNRTRDLGDALRRRCLYLWIDYPTFEKELTIIHRKVPGINERLAQQIGAFMQLVRRVDLDKVPGIAETLDWSAALLALHRDHLDPVAVEETLGCLCKDQEDLTRVRTQYLRPILGTIDAMGQSGDGWNSERIASLAAQLPKGR
;
A
#
# COMPACT_ATOMS: atom_id res chain seq x y z
N MET A 1 7.60 -23.34 21.42
CA MET A 1 6.77 -23.39 20.20
C MET A 1 5.51 -22.58 20.49
N GLY A 2 5.43 -21.34 19.98
CA GLY A 2 4.22 -20.53 20.12
C GLY A 2 3.04 -21.16 19.39
N PRO A 3 1.79 -20.83 19.75
CA PRO A 3 0.62 -21.39 19.09
C PRO A 3 0.71 -21.17 17.58
N ALA A 4 0.31 -22.18 16.79
CA ALA A 4 0.27 -22.07 15.34
C ALA A 4 -0.60 -20.86 14.93
N PRO A 5 -0.20 -20.09 13.90
CA PRO A 5 -0.96 -18.93 13.41
C PRO A 5 -2.36 -19.28 12.85
N GLN A 6 -2.74 -20.57 12.86
CA GLN A 6 -4.07 -21.08 12.49
C GLN A 6 -5.23 -20.46 13.30
N HIS A 7 -4.94 -19.79 14.42
CA HIS A 7 -5.94 -19.08 15.22
C HIS A 7 -5.90 -17.54 15.10
N ALA A 8 -4.89 -16.95 14.45
CA ALA A 8 -4.75 -15.49 14.39
C ALA A 8 -5.73 -14.85 13.41
N PHE A 9 -5.98 -15.53 12.30
CA PHE A 9 -7.06 -15.24 11.38
C PHE A 9 -7.99 -16.44 11.43
N GLY A 10 -9.25 -16.26 11.83
CA GLY A 10 -10.25 -17.31 11.73
C GLY A 10 -10.52 -17.70 10.26
N GLY A 11 -11.73 -18.17 9.97
CA GLY A 11 -12.16 -18.30 8.57
C GLY A 11 -12.15 -16.96 7.83
N ILE A 12 -12.29 -17.02 6.50
CA ILE A 12 -12.34 -15.84 5.62
C ILE A 12 -13.34 -14.78 6.10
N PRO A 13 -14.57 -15.12 6.59
CA PRO A 13 -15.49 -14.12 7.11
C PRO A 13 -14.92 -13.33 8.30
N GLN A 14 -14.22 -13.99 9.22
CA GLN A 14 -13.59 -13.35 10.37
C GLN A 14 -12.44 -12.42 9.96
N ILE A 15 -11.73 -12.77 8.88
CA ILE A 15 -10.71 -11.90 8.29
C ILE A 15 -11.36 -10.64 7.77
N ILE A 16 -12.41 -10.77 6.94
CA ILE A 16 -13.15 -9.62 6.39
C ILE A 16 -13.63 -8.71 7.53
N GLU A 17 -14.24 -9.27 8.58
CA GLU A 17 -14.70 -8.50 9.73
C GLU A 17 -13.54 -7.80 10.46
N THR A 18 -12.39 -8.45 10.59
CA THR A 18 -11.21 -7.88 11.25
C THR A 18 -10.59 -6.77 10.41
N LEU A 19 -10.41 -6.97 9.11
CA LEU A 19 -9.93 -5.95 8.18
C LEU A 19 -10.89 -4.76 8.18
N GLN A 20 -12.20 -5.04 8.15
CA GLN A 20 -13.23 -4.02 8.27
C GLN A 20 -13.02 -3.27 9.57
N ARG A 21 -13.03 -3.88 10.77
CA ARG A 21 -12.83 -3.17 12.06
C ARG A 21 -11.63 -2.20 12.05
N GLN A 22 -10.54 -2.57 11.38
CA GLN A 22 -9.34 -1.73 11.22
C GLN A 22 -9.45 -0.65 10.12
N GLY A 23 -10.63 -0.45 9.53
CA GLY A 23 -10.91 0.60 8.55
C GLY A 23 -10.65 0.21 7.10
N TYR A 24 -10.47 -1.07 6.78
CA TYR A 24 -10.21 -1.54 5.41
C TYR A 24 -11.35 -2.43 4.90
N ILE A 25 -12.02 -1.98 3.83
CA ILE A 25 -13.11 -2.72 3.21
C ILE A 25 -12.51 -3.70 2.20
N ALA A 26 -12.34 -4.95 2.63
CA ALA A 26 -11.79 -6.02 1.81
C ALA A 26 -12.87 -6.81 1.08
N ASP A 27 -12.59 -7.16 -0.17
CA ASP A 27 -13.35 -8.19 -0.88
C ASP A 27 -12.87 -9.57 -0.46
N ARG A 28 -13.66 -10.59 -0.82
CA ARG A 28 -13.34 -11.99 -0.52
C ARG A 28 -11.97 -12.40 -1.06
N ASP A 29 -11.59 -11.92 -2.24
CA ASP A 29 -10.33 -12.27 -2.90
C ASP A 29 -9.12 -11.69 -2.15
N VAL A 30 -9.23 -10.46 -1.66
CA VAL A 30 -8.20 -9.84 -0.81
C VAL A 30 -8.06 -10.63 0.50
N ALA A 31 -9.17 -10.95 1.15
CA ALA A 31 -9.16 -11.73 2.40
C ALA A 31 -8.60 -13.14 2.19
N MET A 32 -8.92 -13.80 1.08
CA MET A 32 -8.38 -15.12 0.72
C MET A 32 -6.86 -15.04 0.48
N SER A 33 -6.38 -14.06 -0.26
CA SER A 33 -4.95 -13.89 -0.54
C SER A 33 -4.14 -13.63 0.74
N ILE A 34 -4.67 -12.82 1.67
CA ILE A 34 -4.07 -12.60 2.99
C ILE A 34 -4.07 -13.90 3.82
N TYR A 35 -5.18 -14.64 3.82
CA TYR A 35 -5.27 -15.92 4.52
C TYR A 35 -4.21 -16.90 4.01
N LEU A 36 -4.11 -17.07 2.68
CA LEU A 36 -3.16 -17.98 2.07
C LEU A 36 -1.71 -17.54 2.28
N SER A 37 -1.41 -16.23 2.27
CA SER A 37 -0.05 -15.75 2.55
C SER A 37 0.38 -16.04 3.98
N VAL A 38 -0.53 -15.91 4.95
CA VAL A 38 -0.29 -16.23 6.36
C VAL A 38 -0.10 -17.73 6.58
N VAL A 39 -1.00 -18.55 6.02
CA VAL A 39 -0.99 -20.01 6.22
C VAL A 39 0.19 -20.67 5.51
N LEU A 40 0.46 -20.28 4.26
CA LEU A 40 1.54 -20.86 3.46
C LEU A 40 2.90 -20.22 3.72
N ARG A 41 2.95 -19.12 4.50
CA ARG A 41 4.16 -18.31 4.72
C ARG A 41 4.82 -17.90 3.40
N LYS A 42 4.00 -17.59 2.40
CA LYS A 42 4.45 -17.10 1.10
C LYS A 42 4.30 -15.58 1.01
N PRO A 43 5.26 -14.86 0.40
CA PRO A 43 5.10 -13.43 0.11
C PRO A 43 3.85 -13.16 -0.71
N LEU A 44 3.18 -12.04 -0.45
CA LEU A 44 2.02 -11.57 -1.21
C LEU A 44 2.42 -10.35 -2.06
N LEU A 45 2.41 -10.51 -3.38
CA LEU A 45 2.59 -9.41 -4.33
C LEU A 45 1.22 -8.81 -4.68
N ILE A 46 1.06 -7.53 -4.36
CA ILE A 46 -0.14 -6.74 -4.61
C ILE A 46 0.16 -5.75 -5.74
N GLU A 47 -0.42 -5.98 -6.91
CA GLU A 47 -0.40 -5.04 -8.03
C GLU A 47 -1.78 -4.40 -8.19
N GLY A 48 -1.83 -3.22 -8.81
CA GLY A 48 -3.08 -2.51 -9.01
C GLY A 48 -2.87 -1.05 -9.35
N ALA A 49 -3.96 -0.32 -9.55
CA ALA A 49 -3.89 1.10 -9.86
C ALA A 49 -3.36 1.95 -8.68
N ALA A 50 -2.97 3.19 -8.95
CA ALA A 50 -2.52 4.10 -7.89
C ALA A 50 -3.68 4.42 -6.93
N GLY A 51 -3.38 4.55 -5.64
CA GLY A 51 -4.36 4.99 -4.65
C GLY A 51 -5.50 4.00 -4.34
N VAL A 52 -5.41 2.72 -4.71
CA VAL A 52 -6.43 1.69 -4.40
C VAL A 52 -6.27 1.01 -3.04
N GLY A 53 -5.29 1.45 -2.23
CA GLY A 53 -5.08 0.94 -0.86
C GLY A 53 -4.17 -0.29 -0.76
N LYS A 54 -3.26 -0.52 -1.72
CA LYS A 54 -2.28 -1.63 -1.69
C LYS A 54 -1.42 -1.63 -0.41
N THR A 55 -0.82 -0.49 -0.09
CA THR A 55 0.01 -0.29 1.11
C THR A 55 -0.78 -0.45 2.41
N GLU A 56 -2.08 -0.12 2.38
CA GLU A 56 -2.96 -0.21 3.56
C GLU A 56 -3.19 -1.67 4.00
N VAL A 57 -3.15 -2.63 3.05
CA VAL A 57 -3.26 -4.06 3.35
C VAL A 57 -2.21 -4.51 4.37
N ALA A 58 -0.96 -4.09 4.21
CA ALA A 58 0.11 -4.47 5.13
C ALA A 58 -0.08 -3.87 6.54
N LYS A 59 -0.54 -2.62 6.64
CA LYS A 59 -0.82 -1.97 7.93
C LYS A 59 -1.94 -2.67 8.68
N VAL A 60 -3.00 -3.01 7.96
CA VAL A 60 -4.15 -3.70 8.52
C VAL A 60 -3.78 -5.11 8.92
N MET A 61 -2.95 -5.80 8.12
CA MET A 61 -2.43 -7.12 8.44
C MET A 61 -1.60 -7.10 9.73
N ALA A 62 -0.72 -6.12 9.90
CA ALA A 62 0.08 -5.96 11.13
C ALA A 62 -0.82 -5.72 12.35
N SER A 63 -1.82 -4.86 12.20
CA SER A 63 -2.81 -4.56 13.24
C SER A 63 -3.68 -5.77 13.60
N ALA A 64 -4.07 -6.58 12.61
CA ALA A 64 -4.87 -7.78 12.81
C ALA A 64 -4.09 -8.93 13.46
N LEU A 65 -2.78 -9.02 13.19
CA LEU A 65 -1.86 -10.00 13.75
C LEU A 65 -1.23 -9.57 15.08
N ASP A 66 -1.50 -8.34 15.54
CA ASP A 66 -0.89 -7.72 16.72
C ASP A 66 0.65 -7.80 16.71
N THR A 67 1.24 -7.41 15.57
CA THR A 67 2.68 -7.48 15.34
C THR A 67 3.22 -6.19 14.71
N ASP A 68 4.55 -6.05 14.73
CA ASP A 68 5.21 -4.86 14.19
C ASP A 68 5.11 -4.82 12.66
N LEU A 69 4.90 -3.62 12.11
CA LEU A 69 5.04 -3.33 10.69
C LEU A 69 6.43 -2.74 10.42
N ILE A 70 7.22 -3.44 9.63
CA ILE A 70 8.52 -2.98 9.14
C ILE A 70 8.34 -2.61 7.67
N ARG A 71 8.66 -1.37 7.32
CA ARG A 71 8.52 -0.85 5.96
C ARG A 71 9.88 -0.64 5.31
N LEU A 72 10.05 -1.20 4.13
CA LEU A 72 11.08 -0.87 3.16
C LEU A 72 10.42 -0.13 1.99
N GLN A 73 10.80 1.12 1.77
CA GLN A 73 10.36 1.88 0.61
C GLN A 73 11.37 1.67 -0.52
N CYS A 74 10.90 1.21 -1.68
CA CYS A 74 11.71 1.13 -2.88
C CYS A 74 11.65 2.43 -3.70
N TYR A 75 12.79 2.79 -4.26
CA TYR A 75 13.01 3.94 -5.13
C TYR A 75 14.25 3.67 -5.99
N GLU A 76 14.44 4.47 -7.04
CA GLU A 76 15.56 4.32 -7.98
C GLU A 76 16.90 4.60 -7.28
N GLY A 77 17.88 3.70 -7.44
CA GLY A 77 19.16 3.79 -6.71
C GLY A 77 19.09 3.36 -5.24
N LEU A 78 18.05 2.59 -4.85
CA LEU A 78 18.02 1.95 -3.54
C LEU A 78 19.19 0.95 -3.41
N ASP A 79 20.05 1.18 -2.44
CA ASP A 79 21.23 0.35 -2.18
C ASP A 79 20.98 -0.69 -1.08
N VAL A 80 21.64 -1.84 -1.19
CA VAL A 80 21.61 -2.96 -0.22
C VAL A 80 21.98 -2.46 1.17
N HIS A 81 22.93 -1.54 1.32
CA HIS A 81 23.29 -1.00 2.63
C HIS A 81 22.14 -0.25 3.32
N THR A 82 21.29 0.43 2.56
CA THR A 82 20.12 1.15 3.11
C THR A 82 18.94 0.23 3.41
N ALA A 83 18.86 -0.92 2.75
CA ALA A 83 17.81 -1.90 2.92
C ALA A 83 18.13 -2.98 3.97
N LEU A 84 19.39 -3.42 4.04
CA LEU A 84 19.85 -4.53 4.85
C LEU A 84 20.56 -4.09 6.13
N TYR A 85 21.75 -3.46 6.02
CA TYR A 85 22.52 -3.01 7.18
C TYR A 85 23.57 -1.97 6.81
N GLU A 86 23.93 -1.17 7.80
CA GLU A 86 25.08 -0.26 7.72
C GLU A 86 25.91 -0.37 9.02
N TRP A 87 27.23 -0.23 8.91
CA TRP A 87 28.09 -0.12 10.07
C TRP A 87 28.05 1.30 10.64
N ASN A 88 27.85 1.41 11.95
CA ASN A 88 27.94 2.69 12.66
C ASN A 88 29.41 3.06 12.89
N TYR A 89 30.03 3.63 11.86
CA TYR A 89 31.44 4.05 11.89
C TYR A 89 31.75 5.04 13.02
N GLN A 90 30.81 5.92 13.38
CA GLN A 90 31.00 6.87 14.48
C GLN A 90 31.17 6.14 15.82
N ARG A 91 30.33 5.13 16.07
CA ARG A 91 30.38 4.32 17.28
C ARG A 91 31.62 3.42 17.29
N GLN A 92 32.01 2.86 16.14
CA GLN A 92 33.26 2.11 15.99
C GLN A 92 34.47 3.00 16.30
N MET A 93 34.50 4.23 15.77
CA MET A 93 35.60 5.17 16.00
C MET A 93 35.70 5.63 17.44
N LEU A 94 34.56 5.89 18.09
CA LEU A 94 34.53 6.19 19.51
C LEU A 94 35.08 5.01 20.33
N ARG A 95 34.70 3.77 19.97
CA ARG A 95 35.20 2.58 20.66
C ARG A 95 36.70 2.42 20.50
N ILE A 96 37.22 2.61 19.29
CA ILE A 96 38.66 2.53 18.99
C ILE A 96 39.42 3.56 19.84
N LYS A 97 38.99 4.83 19.88
CA LYS A 97 39.64 5.88 20.70
C LYS A 97 39.61 5.59 22.20
N LEU A 98 38.52 5.03 22.71
CA LEU A 98 38.42 4.63 24.12
C LEU A 98 39.31 3.44 24.47
N GLU A 99 39.60 2.57 23.48
CA GLU A 99 40.43 1.37 23.66
C GLU A 99 41.88 1.55 23.18
N GLU A 100 42.25 2.70 22.59
CA GLU A 100 43.64 3.03 22.21
C GLU A 100 44.59 2.94 23.43
N THR A 101 44.11 3.29 24.62
CA THR A 101 44.86 3.18 25.88
C THR A 101 44.86 1.78 26.48
N SER A 102 44.05 0.86 25.95
CA SER A 102 43.99 -0.52 26.42
C SER A 102 45.01 -1.37 25.66
N GLY A 103 45.92 -2.06 26.36
CA GLY A 103 47.00 -2.87 25.78
C GLY A 103 46.55 -4.18 25.12
N ARG A 104 45.31 -4.29 24.63
CA ARG A 104 44.78 -5.50 23.98
C ARG A 104 45.39 -5.72 22.59
N PRO A 105 45.56 -6.98 22.14
CA PRO A 105 46.00 -7.33 20.79
C PRO A 105 45.06 -6.78 19.71
N ALA A 106 45.58 -6.52 18.51
CA ALA A 106 44.82 -5.94 17.40
C ALA A 106 43.65 -6.83 16.93
N GLU A 107 43.85 -8.16 16.87
CA GLU A 107 42.82 -9.12 16.45
C GLU A 107 41.60 -9.13 17.38
N GLU A 108 41.81 -9.03 18.70
CA GLU A 108 40.72 -8.90 19.67
C GLU A 108 39.96 -7.57 19.51
N LYS A 109 40.65 -6.49 19.15
CA LYS A 109 40.04 -5.17 18.90
C LYS A 109 39.23 -5.15 17.59
N GLU A 110 39.64 -5.91 16.58
CA GLU A 110 38.94 -6.02 15.29
C GLU A 110 37.60 -6.77 15.41
N HIS A 111 37.58 -7.90 16.13
CA HIS A 111 36.33 -8.61 16.44
C HIS A 111 35.34 -7.79 17.28
N LEU A 112 35.83 -6.82 18.07
CA LEU A 112 34.98 -5.95 18.87
C LEU A 112 34.25 -4.89 18.02
N ILE A 113 34.84 -4.42 16.91
CA ILE A 113 34.26 -3.35 16.09
C ILE A 113 33.29 -3.85 15.02
N PHE A 114 33.49 -5.05 14.48
CA PHE A 114 32.57 -5.70 13.52
C PHE A 114 31.62 -6.66 14.24
N SER A 115 30.84 -6.11 15.17
CA SER A 115 29.89 -6.87 15.97
C SER A 115 28.50 -6.24 15.92
N GLU A 116 27.46 -7.05 16.17
CA GLU A 116 26.05 -6.63 16.14
C GLU A 116 25.74 -5.29 16.85
N PRO A 117 26.38 -4.94 17.99
CA PRO A 117 26.17 -3.64 18.65
C PRO A 117 26.54 -2.40 17.81
N PHE A 118 27.42 -2.55 16.82
CA PHE A 118 27.84 -1.46 15.93
C PHE A 118 27.09 -1.49 14.59
N MET A 119 26.20 -2.45 14.39
CA MET A 119 25.41 -2.57 13.18
C MET A 119 24.08 -1.84 13.30
N LEU A 120 23.81 -0.94 12.36
CA LEU A 120 22.49 -0.37 12.16
C LEU A 120 21.68 -1.35 11.31
N LYS A 121 20.81 -2.11 11.96
CA LYS A 121 19.86 -2.99 11.27
C LYS A 121 18.89 -2.13 10.48
N ARG A 122 18.80 -2.34 9.17
CA ARG A 122 17.83 -1.69 8.27
C ARG A 122 16.61 -2.61 8.06
N PRO A 123 15.55 -2.19 7.36
CA PRO A 123 14.26 -2.90 7.35
C PRO A 123 14.34 -4.41 7.11
N LEU A 124 15.17 -4.87 6.17
CA LEU A 124 15.27 -6.30 5.87
C LEU A 124 15.94 -7.07 7.01
N LEU A 125 17.07 -6.59 7.54
CA LEU A 125 17.72 -7.28 8.67
C LEU A 125 16.89 -7.18 9.95
N GLN A 126 16.18 -6.06 10.15
CA GLN A 126 15.22 -5.92 11.26
C GLN A 126 14.13 -6.99 11.17
N ALA A 127 13.54 -7.21 10.00
CA ALA A 127 12.51 -8.22 9.79
C ALA A 127 13.04 -9.66 9.97
N ILE A 128 14.24 -9.95 9.47
CA ILE A 128 14.87 -11.27 9.59
C ILE A 128 15.26 -11.58 11.04
N THR A 129 15.74 -10.59 11.80
CA THR A 129 16.22 -10.76 13.18
C THR A 129 15.19 -10.40 14.24
N ALA A 130 13.92 -10.18 13.85
CA ALA A 130 12.85 -9.85 14.79
C ALA A 130 12.57 -11.02 15.76
N GLU A 131 12.32 -10.68 17.02
CA GLU A 131 11.96 -11.64 18.08
C GLU A 131 10.51 -12.19 17.95
N ARG A 132 9.74 -11.65 17.00
CA ARG A 132 8.41 -12.12 16.61
C ARG A 132 8.23 -11.98 15.11
N ALA A 133 7.31 -12.73 14.53
CA ALA A 133 7.00 -12.64 13.10
C ALA A 133 6.32 -11.29 12.79
N SER A 134 7.11 -10.34 12.30
CA SER A 134 6.64 -9.02 11.88
C SER A 134 5.95 -9.09 10.50
N VAL A 135 5.21 -8.05 10.15
CA VAL A 135 4.81 -7.80 8.76
C VAL A 135 5.91 -6.96 8.10
N LEU A 136 6.52 -7.48 7.04
CA LEU A 136 7.47 -6.75 6.20
C LEU A 136 6.74 -6.25 4.95
N LEU A 137 6.62 -4.93 4.83
CA LEU A 137 6.12 -4.26 3.65
C LEU A 137 7.29 -3.80 2.78
N ILE A 138 7.38 -4.32 1.56
CA ILE A 138 8.27 -3.84 0.50
C ILE A 138 7.41 -3.02 -0.47
N ASP A 139 7.45 -1.70 -0.32
CA ASP A 139 6.53 -0.78 -1.00
C ASP A 139 7.14 -0.26 -2.30
N GLU A 140 6.36 -0.23 -3.38
CA GLU A 140 6.76 0.22 -4.73
C GLU A 140 8.00 -0.53 -5.27
N VAL A 141 8.01 -1.86 -5.16
CA VAL A 141 9.17 -2.70 -5.56
C VAL A 141 9.55 -2.52 -7.04
N ASP A 142 8.61 -2.08 -7.88
CA ASP A 142 8.80 -1.70 -9.27
C ASP A 142 9.66 -0.45 -9.48
N ARG A 143 10.01 0.28 -8.41
CA ARG A 143 10.95 1.41 -8.49
C ARG A 143 12.38 1.07 -8.12
N ALA A 144 12.64 -0.08 -7.52
CA ALA A 144 14.01 -0.53 -7.28
C ALA A 144 14.63 -1.02 -8.59
N ASP A 145 15.94 -1.25 -8.62
CA ASP A 145 16.65 -1.77 -9.81
C ASP A 145 16.67 -3.30 -9.83
N GLU A 146 17.02 -3.91 -10.98
CA GLU A 146 17.06 -5.37 -11.15
C GLU A 146 18.04 -6.07 -10.18
N GLU A 147 19.17 -5.41 -9.88
CA GLU A 147 20.15 -5.91 -8.92
C GLU A 147 19.53 -6.07 -7.52
N PHE A 148 18.69 -5.11 -7.12
CA PHE A 148 17.97 -5.17 -5.86
C PHE A 148 16.90 -6.26 -5.86
N GLU A 149 16.17 -6.42 -6.97
CA GLU A 149 15.23 -7.55 -7.11
C GLU A 149 15.94 -8.89 -6.95
N ALA A 150 17.12 -9.07 -7.56
CA ALA A 150 17.91 -10.28 -7.45
C ALA A 150 18.31 -10.57 -5.99
N PHE A 151 18.69 -9.52 -5.25
CA PHE A 151 18.98 -9.62 -3.82
C PHE A 151 17.75 -10.04 -2.99
N LEU A 152 16.57 -9.49 -3.29
CA LEU A 152 15.33 -9.90 -2.61
C LEU A 152 15.01 -11.38 -2.81
N LEU A 153 15.49 -12.03 -3.87
CA LEU A 153 15.20 -13.45 -4.10
C LEU A 153 15.74 -14.35 -2.98
N GLU A 154 16.91 -14.05 -2.41
CA GLU A 154 17.45 -14.78 -1.25
C GLU A 154 16.51 -14.61 -0.04
N VAL A 155 16.16 -13.36 0.26
CA VAL A 155 15.33 -12.99 1.41
C VAL A 155 13.94 -13.63 1.32
N LEU A 156 13.35 -13.68 0.13
CA LEU A 156 11.98 -14.16 -0.06
C LEU A 156 11.89 -15.68 -0.26
N SER A 157 12.99 -16.34 -0.60
CA SER A 157 13.02 -17.81 -0.77
C SER A 157 13.36 -18.51 0.53
N ASP A 158 14.48 -18.11 1.13
CA ASP A 158 15.10 -18.84 2.23
C ASP A 158 14.97 -18.10 3.57
N PHE A 159 14.37 -16.89 3.55
CA PHE A 159 14.23 -16.02 4.73
C PHE A 159 15.55 -15.87 5.49
N GLN A 160 16.60 -15.60 4.73
CA GLN A 160 17.95 -15.36 5.23
C GLN A 160 18.61 -14.23 4.46
N VAL A 161 19.70 -13.72 5.03
CA VAL A 161 20.54 -12.69 4.42
C VAL A 161 22.00 -13.05 4.63
N SER A 162 22.82 -12.87 3.60
CA SER A 162 24.25 -13.13 3.67
C SER A 162 25.02 -11.83 3.91
N ILE A 163 25.70 -11.74 5.04
CA ILE A 163 26.52 -10.58 5.43
C ILE A 163 27.99 -11.00 5.35
N PRO A 164 28.84 -10.38 4.51
CA PRO A 164 30.23 -10.78 4.33
C PRO A 164 31.02 -10.98 5.64
N GLU A 165 30.84 -10.08 6.61
CA GLU A 165 31.59 -10.09 7.87
C GLU A 165 30.99 -11.02 8.94
N LEU A 166 29.69 -11.34 8.85
CA LEU A 166 28.97 -12.14 9.87
C LEU A 166 28.49 -13.51 9.37
N GLY A 167 28.67 -13.79 8.07
CA GLY A 167 28.09 -14.95 7.41
C GLY A 167 26.58 -14.83 7.21
N THR A 168 25.94 -15.98 7.03
CA THR A 168 24.50 -16.05 6.74
C THR A 168 23.67 -15.98 8.01
N ILE A 169 22.76 -15.01 8.07
CA ILE A 169 21.79 -14.84 9.15
C ILE A 169 20.43 -15.34 8.66
N ARG A 170 19.90 -16.35 9.35
CA ARG A 170 18.58 -16.93 9.06
C ARG A 170 17.51 -16.40 9.99
N ALA A 171 16.30 -16.21 9.47
CA ALA A 171 15.18 -15.76 10.27
C ALA A 171 14.81 -16.79 11.34
N ARG A 172 14.73 -16.34 12.60
CA ARG A 172 14.17 -17.15 13.69
C ARG A 172 12.64 -17.19 13.60
N HIS A 173 12.05 -16.06 13.24
CA HIS A 173 10.63 -15.89 13.03
C HIS A 173 10.40 -15.38 11.61
N ILE A 174 9.85 -16.22 10.74
CA ILE A 174 9.61 -15.87 9.33
C ILE A 174 8.61 -14.69 9.28
N PRO A 175 8.98 -13.54 8.68
CA PRO A 175 8.08 -12.40 8.56
C PRO A 175 6.96 -12.69 7.56
N TYR A 176 5.81 -12.04 7.75
CA TYR A 176 4.76 -12.00 6.73
C TYR A 176 5.11 -10.91 5.72
N VAL A 177 5.34 -11.28 4.47
CA VAL A 177 5.83 -10.32 3.47
C VAL A 177 4.70 -9.87 2.56
N VAL A 178 4.56 -8.55 2.41
CA VAL A 178 3.69 -7.90 1.43
C VAL A 178 4.57 -7.04 0.52
N LEU A 179 4.49 -7.27 -0.78
CA LEU A 179 5.10 -6.44 -1.81
C LEU A 179 4.01 -5.64 -2.51
N THR A 180 4.24 -4.36 -2.78
CA THR A 180 3.32 -3.54 -3.58
C THR A 180 4.01 -3.06 -4.85
N SER A 181 3.26 -2.96 -5.94
CA SER A 181 3.75 -2.38 -7.19
C SER A 181 2.66 -1.56 -7.88
N ASN A 182 3.06 -0.45 -8.48
CA ASN A 182 2.20 0.40 -9.32
C ASN A 182 2.32 0.03 -10.81
N ARG A 183 3.12 -0.99 -11.14
CA ARG A 183 3.47 -1.41 -12.50
C ARG A 183 4.06 -0.27 -13.34
N THR A 184 4.90 0.59 -12.74
CA THR A 184 5.68 1.57 -13.50
C THR A 184 6.73 0.88 -14.38
N ARG A 185 7.21 -0.29 -13.96
CA ARG A 185 7.96 -1.24 -14.79
C ARG A 185 7.51 -2.67 -14.49
N ASP A 186 7.82 -3.59 -15.40
CA ASP A 186 7.58 -4.99 -15.17
C ASP A 186 8.60 -5.56 -14.17
N LEU A 187 8.09 -6.19 -13.12
CA LEU A 187 8.89 -6.96 -12.17
C LEU A 187 9.40 -8.26 -12.80
N GLY A 188 10.59 -8.65 -12.39
CA GLY A 188 11.23 -9.89 -12.81
C GLY A 188 10.37 -11.12 -12.53
N ASP A 189 10.32 -11.99 -13.53
CA ASP A 189 9.61 -13.28 -13.50
C ASP A 189 9.98 -14.14 -12.27
N ALA A 190 11.25 -14.06 -11.85
CA ALA A 190 11.79 -14.78 -10.71
C ALA A 190 11.19 -14.31 -9.37
N LEU A 191 10.89 -13.01 -9.24
CA LEU A 191 10.25 -12.42 -8.07
C LEU A 191 8.76 -12.80 -8.04
N ARG A 192 8.06 -12.63 -9.17
CA ARG A 192 6.64 -12.99 -9.31
C ARG A 192 6.36 -14.45 -8.95
N ARG A 193 7.19 -15.39 -9.43
CA ARG A 193 7.02 -16.84 -9.16
C ARG A 193 7.18 -17.24 -7.69
N ARG A 194 7.81 -16.40 -6.87
CA ARG A 194 7.99 -16.63 -5.42
C ARG A 194 6.83 -16.08 -4.58
N CYS A 195 5.94 -15.30 -5.17
CA CYS A 195 4.86 -14.63 -4.49
C CYS A 195 3.49 -15.26 -4.84
N LEU A 196 2.56 -15.19 -3.90
CA LEU A 196 1.14 -15.18 -4.23
C LEU A 196 0.81 -13.86 -4.91
N TYR A 197 -0.08 -13.86 -5.89
CA TYR A 197 -0.42 -12.68 -6.67
C TYR A 197 -1.85 -12.21 -6.36
N LEU A 198 -1.99 -10.92 -6.08
CA LEU A 198 -3.27 -10.24 -5.88
C LEU A 198 -3.31 -8.98 -6.76
N TRP A 199 -4.33 -8.87 -7.59
CA TRP A 199 -4.67 -7.64 -8.28
C TRP A 199 -5.74 -6.87 -7.50
N ILE A 200 -5.52 -5.59 -7.25
CA ILE A 200 -6.52 -4.69 -6.67
C ILE A 200 -6.88 -3.63 -7.70
N ASP A 201 -8.14 -3.67 -8.15
CA ASP A 201 -8.70 -2.66 -9.03
C ASP A 201 -9.35 -1.51 -8.23
N TYR A 202 -9.80 -0.48 -8.93
CA TYR A 202 -10.65 0.55 -8.34
C TYR A 202 -11.91 -0.09 -7.74
N PRO A 203 -12.39 0.42 -6.59
CA PRO A 203 -13.54 -0.15 -5.91
C PRO A 203 -14.82 0.01 -6.76
N THR A 204 -15.79 -0.88 -6.55
CA THR A 204 -17.15 -0.67 -7.04
C THR A 204 -17.79 0.53 -6.34
N PHE A 205 -18.89 1.05 -6.87
CA PHE A 205 -19.62 2.15 -6.25
C PHE A 205 -20.00 1.84 -4.79
N GLU A 206 -20.53 0.65 -4.52
CA GLU A 206 -21.00 0.24 -3.19
C GLU A 206 -19.83 0.14 -2.20
N LYS A 207 -18.71 -0.41 -2.66
CA LYS A 207 -17.48 -0.52 -1.85
C LYS A 207 -16.91 0.86 -1.56
N GLU A 208 -16.86 1.74 -2.55
CA GLU A 208 -16.38 3.11 -2.42
C GLU A 208 -17.25 3.94 -1.48
N LEU A 209 -18.58 3.83 -1.59
CA LEU A 209 -19.52 4.47 -0.69
C LEU A 209 -19.29 4.03 0.76
N THR A 210 -19.09 2.72 0.99
CA THR A 210 -18.75 2.17 2.31
C THR A 210 -17.43 2.75 2.85
N ILE A 211 -16.44 2.92 1.97
CA ILE A 211 -15.14 3.53 2.33
C ILE A 211 -15.33 4.99 2.75
N ILE A 212 -16.09 5.78 1.97
CA ILE A 212 -16.38 7.19 2.24
C ILE A 212 -17.04 7.35 3.61
N HIS A 213 -18.14 6.63 3.88
CA HIS A 213 -18.85 6.73 5.17
C HIS A 213 -17.97 6.41 6.37
N ARG A 214 -17.03 5.49 6.19
CA ARG A 214 -16.17 5.05 7.28
C ARG A 214 -15.00 6.00 7.54
N LYS A 215 -14.43 6.58 6.48
CA LYS A 215 -13.22 7.41 6.55
C LYS A 215 -13.54 8.91 6.65
N VAL A 216 -14.76 9.32 6.32
CA VAL A 216 -15.19 10.73 6.33
C VAL A 216 -16.41 10.89 7.24
N PRO A 217 -16.22 10.89 8.58
CA PRO A 217 -17.33 11.01 9.52
C PRO A 217 -18.03 12.37 9.36
N GLY A 218 -19.36 12.36 9.28
CA GLY A 218 -20.19 13.57 9.15
C GLY A 218 -20.61 13.91 7.72
N ILE A 219 -20.14 13.18 6.71
CA ILE A 219 -20.67 13.31 5.35
C ILE A 219 -22.11 12.79 5.28
N ASN A 220 -22.98 13.52 4.59
CA ASN A 220 -24.36 13.08 4.39
C ASN A 220 -24.46 12.07 3.24
N GLU A 221 -25.52 11.25 3.27
CA GLU A 221 -25.75 10.18 2.31
C GLU A 221 -25.80 10.66 0.85
N ARG A 222 -26.52 11.76 0.59
CA ARG A 222 -26.67 12.31 -0.75
C ARG A 222 -25.32 12.70 -1.34
N LEU A 223 -24.50 13.44 -0.58
CA LEU A 223 -23.18 13.87 -1.02
C LEU A 223 -22.25 12.67 -1.25
N ALA A 224 -22.24 11.69 -0.34
CA ALA A 224 -21.42 10.49 -0.48
C ALA A 224 -21.78 9.68 -1.75
N GLN A 225 -23.08 9.52 -2.04
CA GLN A 225 -23.56 8.88 -3.26
C GLN A 225 -23.16 9.66 -4.52
N GLN A 226 -23.31 10.98 -4.51
CA GLN A 226 -22.93 11.82 -5.65
C GLN A 226 -21.41 11.78 -5.90
N ILE A 227 -20.59 11.82 -4.85
CA ILE A 227 -19.12 11.69 -4.96
C ILE A 227 -18.74 10.33 -5.52
N GLY A 228 -19.28 9.23 -4.96
CA GLY A 228 -19.00 7.89 -5.46
C GLY A 228 -19.36 7.75 -6.94
N ALA A 229 -20.54 8.24 -7.34
CA ALA A 229 -20.96 8.21 -8.73
C ALA A 229 -20.06 9.06 -9.64
N PHE A 230 -19.67 10.26 -9.18
CA PHE A 230 -18.75 11.13 -9.91
C PHE A 230 -17.41 10.43 -10.14
N MET A 231 -16.83 9.82 -9.11
CA MET A 231 -15.56 9.09 -9.22
C MET A 231 -15.65 7.91 -10.19
N GLN A 232 -16.74 7.14 -10.14
CA GLN A 232 -16.97 6.03 -11.07
C GLN A 232 -17.10 6.48 -12.52
N LEU A 233 -17.70 7.65 -12.77
CA LEU A 233 -17.82 8.23 -14.11
C LEU A 233 -16.50 8.82 -14.60
N VAL A 234 -15.78 9.55 -13.74
CA VAL A 234 -14.49 10.15 -14.07
C VAL A 234 -13.43 9.10 -14.40
N ARG A 235 -13.42 7.95 -13.70
CA ARG A 235 -12.47 6.86 -14.01
C ARG A 235 -12.68 6.20 -15.37
N ARG A 236 -13.80 6.49 -16.05
CA ARG A 236 -14.13 5.94 -17.38
C ARG A 236 -13.85 6.92 -18.51
N VAL A 237 -13.50 8.16 -18.19
CA VAL A 237 -13.02 9.11 -19.18
C VAL A 237 -11.52 8.92 -19.36
N ASP A 238 -11.02 9.31 -20.53
CA ASP A 238 -9.60 9.19 -20.85
C ASP A 238 -8.81 10.27 -20.09
N LEU A 239 -8.17 9.87 -18.99
CA LEU A 239 -7.30 10.72 -18.16
C LEU A 239 -5.92 10.07 -18.04
N ASP A 240 -4.89 10.90 -18.04
CA ASP A 240 -3.52 10.44 -17.85
C ASP A 240 -3.28 10.02 -16.40
N LYS A 241 -3.89 10.72 -15.44
CA LYS A 241 -3.85 10.43 -14.00
C LYS A 241 -5.24 10.15 -13.47
N VAL A 242 -5.67 8.91 -13.65
CA VAL A 242 -6.95 8.43 -13.14
C VAL A 242 -6.98 8.52 -11.60
N PRO A 243 -7.98 9.20 -11.00
CA PRO A 243 -8.05 9.42 -9.55
C PRO A 243 -8.46 8.15 -8.79
N GLY A 244 -7.76 7.87 -7.69
CA GLY A 244 -7.96 6.71 -6.83
C GLY A 244 -8.84 6.98 -5.62
N ILE A 245 -8.71 6.13 -4.61
CA ILE A 245 -9.46 6.24 -3.35
C ILE A 245 -8.91 7.39 -2.51
N ALA A 246 -7.60 7.65 -2.58
CA ALA A 246 -6.98 8.77 -1.88
C ALA A 246 -7.62 10.11 -2.30
N GLU A 247 -7.73 10.36 -3.61
CA GLU A 247 -8.38 11.55 -4.15
C GLU A 247 -9.87 11.61 -3.77
N THR A 248 -10.55 10.47 -3.72
CA THR A 248 -11.96 10.39 -3.29
C THR A 248 -12.12 10.87 -1.85
N LEU A 249 -11.25 10.43 -0.95
CA LEU A 249 -11.29 10.78 0.47
C LEU A 249 -10.90 12.25 0.70
N ASP A 250 -9.83 12.72 0.03
CA ASP A 250 -9.41 14.12 0.10
C ASP A 250 -10.49 15.06 -0.42
N TRP A 251 -11.14 14.71 -1.53
CA TRP A 251 -12.22 15.49 -2.11
C TRP A 251 -13.48 15.50 -1.22
N SER A 252 -13.83 14.34 -0.65
CA SER A 252 -14.93 14.23 0.31
C SER A 252 -14.69 15.10 1.55
N ALA A 253 -13.48 15.08 2.09
CA ALA A 253 -13.10 15.91 3.24
C ALA A 253 -13.13 17.41 2.87
N ALA A 254 -12.65 17.78 1.68
CA ALA A 254 -12.69 19.16 1.19
C ALA A 254 -14.13 19.68 1.07
N LEU A 255 -15.03 18.91 0.46
CA LEU A 255 -16.44 19.29 0.33
C LEU A 255 -17.14 19.42 1.68
N LEU A 256 -16.81 18.54 2.63
CA LEU A 256 -17.32 18.62 4.01
C LEU A 256 -16.80 19.88 4.73
N ALA A 257 -15.52 20.22 4.55
CA ALA A 257 -14.91 21.42 5.12
C ALA A 257 -15.51 22.72 4.53
N LEU A 258 -15.98 22.67 3.28
CA LEU A 258 -16.73 23.75 2.63
C LEU A 258 -18.22 23.76 2.98
N HIS A 259 -18.66 22.90 3.91
CA HIS A 259 -20.05 22.75 4.32
C HIS A 259 -21.03 22.49 3.17
N ARG A 260 -20.57 21.79 2.12
CA ARG A 260 -21.43 21.37 1.01
C ARG A 260 -22.24 20.15 1.43
N ASP A 261 -23.49 20.10 0.99
CA ASP A 261 -24.41 18.99 1.26
C ASP A 261 -24.81 18.23 -0.02
N HIS A 262 -24.43 18.73 -1.20
CA HIS A 262 -24.59 18.11 -2.50
C HIS A 262 -23.50 18.59 -3.47
N LEU A 263 -23.31 17.88 -4.58
CA LEU A 263 -22.46 18.33 -5.68
C LEU A 263 -23.23 19.31 -6.57
N ASP A 264 -22.68 20.51 -6.72
CA ASP A 264 -23.11 21.53 -7.67
C ASP A 264 -21.93 21.93 -8.58
N PRO A 265 -22.16 22.52 -9.78
CA PRO A 265 -21.09 22.86 -10.70
C PRO A 265 -19.99 23.75 -10.10
N VAL A 266 -20.36 24.68 -9.22
CA VAL A 266 -19.42 25.62 -8.60
C VAL A 266 -18.53 24.88 -7.61
N ALA A 267 -19.13 24.07 -6.74
CA ALA A 267 -18.41 23.28 -5.75
C ALA A 267 -17.41 22.33 -6.41
N VAL A 268 -17.79 21.66 -7.51
CA VAL A 268 -16.87 20.81 -8.25
C VAL A 268 -15.76 21.64 -8.89
N GLU A 269 -16.07 22.72 -9.60
CA GLU A 269 -15.06 23.57 -10.27
C GLU A 269 -14.00 24.14 -9.31
N GLU A 270 -14.42 24.57 -8.13
CA GLU A 270 -13.57 25.10 -7.06
C GLU A 270 -12.67 24.02 -6.44
N THR A 271 -13.11 22.75 -6.47
CA THR A 271 -12.43 21.63 -5.81
C THR A 271 -11.82 20.61 -6.78
N LEU A 272 -11.86 20.85 -8.09
CA LEU A 272 -11.30 19.95 -9.11
C LEU A 272 -9.82 19.62 -8.89
N GLY A 273 -9.05 20.53 -8.26
CA GLY A 273 -7.65 20.29 -7.89
C GLY A 273 -7.44 19.19 -6.84
N CYS A 274 -8.49 18.80 -6.10
CA CYS A 274 -8.47 17.62 -5.23
C CYS A 274 -8.41 16.33 -6.06
N LEU A 275 -9.05 16.31 -7.24
CA LEU A 275 -9.22 15.13 -8.09
C LEU A 275 -8.16 15.03 -9.19
N CYS A 276 -7.97 16.09 -9.96
CA CYS A 276 -7.07 16.11 -11.11
C CYS A 276 -5.70 16.64 -10.67
N LYS A 277 -4.65 15.83 -10.82
CA LYS A 277 -3.26 16.21 -10.49
C LYS A 277 -2.43 16.61 -11.70
N ASP A 278 -3.05 16.62 -12.87
CA ASP A 278 -2.47 17.07 -14.13
C ASP A 278 -3.30 18.22 -14.72
N GLN A 279 -2.63 19.17 -15.38
CA GLN A 279 -3.27 20.38 -15.93
C GLN A 279 -4.15 20.07 -17.15
N GLU A 280 -3.73 19.13 -18.00
CA GLU A 280 -4.50 18.69 -19.16
C GLU A 280 -5.73 17.93 -18.70
N ASP A 281 -5.59 17.01 -17.74
CA ASP A 281 -6.71 16.30 -17.12
C ASP A 281 -7.73 17.27 -16.50
N LEU A 282 -7.26 18.26 -15.73
CA LEU A 282 -8.12 19.27 -15.12
C LEU A 282 -8.89 20.06 -16.18
N THR A 283 -8.21 20.47 -17.24
CA THR A 283 -8.84 21.23 -18.35
C THR A 283 -9.85 20.36 -19.08
N ARG A 284 -9.52 19.10 -19.34
CA ARG A 284 -10.37 18.12 -20.02
C ARG A 284 -11.64 17.84 -19.22
N VAL A 285 -11.52 17.55 -17.92
CA VAL A 285 -12.66 17.35 -17.03
C VAL A 285 -13.53 18.60 -16.97
N ARG A 286 -12.94 19.78 -16.75
CA ARG A 286 -13.69 21.04 -16.64
C ARG A 286 -14.48 21.38 -17.91
N THR A 287 -13.85 21.23 -19.08
CA THR A 287 -14.44 21.71 -20.35
C THR A 287 -15.35 20.69 -21.03
N GLN A 288 -15.03 19.40 -20.95
CA GLN A 288 -15.71 18.36 -21.72
C GLN A 288 -16.65 17.51 -20.88
N TYR A 289 -16.25 17.17 -19.65
CA TYR A 289 -16.92 16.11 -18.88
C TYR A 289 -17.74 16.60 -17.69
N LEU A 290 -17.45 17.77 -17.13
CA LEU A 290 -18.10 18.27 -15.92
C LEU A 290 -19.62 18.35 -16.06
N ARG A 291 -20.12 19.05 -17.10
CA ARG A 291 -21.57 19.21 -17.32
C ARG A 291 -22.26 17.87 -17.63
N PRO A 292 -21.76 17.02 -18.54
CA PRO A 292 -22.34 15.69 -18.77
C PRO A 292 -22.39 14.81 -17.51
N ILE A 293 -21.31 14.79 -16.72
CA ILE A 293 -21.23 13.98 -15.50
C ILE A 293 -22.25 14.47 -14.46
N LEU A 294 -22.30 15.78 -14.19
CA LEU A 294 -23.26 16.33 -13.23
C LEU A 294 -24.71 16.13 -13.69
N GLY A 295 -25.01 16.33 -14.98
CA GLY A 295 -26.35 16.04 -15.52
C GLY A 295 -26.76 14.58 -15.37
N THR A 296 -25.81 13.65 -15.48
CA THR A 296 -26.05 12.22 -15.25
C THR A 296 -26.35 11.93 -13.78
N ILE A 297 -25.57 12.51 -12.86
CA ILE A 297 -25.74 12.38 -11.41
C ILE A 297 -27.10 12.95 -10.96
N ASP A 298 -27.50 14.11 -11.49
CA ASP A 298 -28.77 14.74 -11.16
C ASP A 298 -29.97 13.91 -11.66
N ALA A 299 -29.88 13.37 -12.88
CA ALA A 299 -30.91 12.47 -13.42
C ALA A 299 -31.07 11.19 -12.56
N MET A 300 -29.95 10.63 -12.08
CA MET A 300 -29.99 9.50 -11.15
C MET A 300 -30.66 9.85 -9.83
N GLY A 301 -30.31 11.00 -9.24
CA GLY A 301 -30.91 11.47 -7.99
C GLY A 301 -32.43 11.69 -8.07
N GLN A 302 -32.94 12.12 -9.23
CA GLN A 302 -34.37 12.40 -9.43
C GLN A 302 -35.22 11.14 -9.70
N SER A 303 -34.62 10.10 -10.27
CA SER A 303 -35.33 8.90 -10.70
C SER A 303 -35.88 8.02 -9.56
N GLY A 304 -35.32 8.11 -8.35
CA GLY A 304 -35.72 7.29 -7.21
C GLY A 304 -35.30 5.80 -7.26
N ASP A 305 -34.75 5.30 -8.37
CA ASP A 305 -34.41 3.87 -8.54
C ASP A 305 -33.13 3.42 -7.79
N GLY A 306 -32.57 4.27 -6.92
CA GLY A 306 -31.35 4.00 -6.17
C GLY A 306 -30.04 4.11 -6.97
N TRP A 307 -28.93 4.08 -6.24
CA TRP A 307 -27.57 4.16 -6.78
C TRP A 307 -26.90 2.79 -6.75
N ASN A 308 -26.41 2.31 -7.89
CA ASN A 308 -25.66 1.06 -7.97
C ASN A 308 -24.66 1.07 -9.14
N SER A 309 -23.68 0.17 -9.08
CA SER A 309 -22.61 0.03 -10.07
C SER A 309 -23.12 -0.22 -11.50
N GLU A 310 -24.16 -1.05 -11.67
CA GLU A 310 -24.70 -1.40 -12.99
C GLU A 310 -25.30 -0.17 -13.70
N ARG A 311 -26.02 0.66 -12.96
CA ARG A 311 -26.69 1.84 -13.49
C ARG A 311 -25.72 2.95 -13.85
N ILE A 312 -24.73 3.18 -12.98
CA ILE A 312 -23.63 4.09 -13.27
C ILE A 312 -22.89 3.62 -14.53
N ALA A 313 -22.68 2.30 -14.68
CA ALA A 313 -22.03 1.76 -15.86
C ALA A 313 -22.83 1.97 -17.16
N SER A 314 -24.15 1.79 -17.10
CA SER A 314 -25.06 2.01 -18.24
C SER A 314 -25.05 3.48 -18.69
N LEU A 315 -25.09 4.42 -17.74
CA LEU A 315 -25.09 5.84 -18.03
C LEU A 315 -23.72 6.36 -18.47
N ALA A 316 -22.63 5.78 -17.96
CA ALA A 316 -21.28 6.10 -18.42
C ALA A 316 -21.09 5.86 -19.92
N ALA A 317 -21.79 4.89 -20.52
CA ALA A 317 -21.74 4.64 -21.96
C ALA A 317 -22.29 5.79 -22.81
N GLN A 318 -23.06 6.69 -22.20
CA GLN A 318 -23.64 7.88 -22.84
C GLN A 318 -22.73 9.11 -22.73
N LEU A 319 -21.65 9.03 -21.94
CA LEU A 319 -20.67 10.11 -21.87
C LEU A 319 -19.98 10.29 -23.23
N PRO A 320 -19.65 11.54 -23.61
CA PRO A 320 -18.90 11.78 -24.84
C PRO A 320 -17.61 10.95 -24.80
N LYS A 321 -17.36 10.15 -25.83
CA LYS A 321 -16.07 9.46 -25.96
C LYS A 321 -15.03 10.52 -26.28
N GLY A 322 -13.94 10.55 -25.50
CA GLY A 322 -12.79 11.40 -25.78
C GLY A 322 -12.35 11.25 -27.24
N ARG A 323 -11.97 12.36 -27.87
CA ARG A 323 -11.37 12.35 -29.20
C ARG A 323 -9.95 11.85 -29.14
#